data_AF-A0A9D1VCA8-F1
#
_entry.id   AF-A0A9D1VCA8-F1
#
_cell.length_a   1.000
_cell.length_b   1.000
_cell.length_c   1.000
_cell.angle_alpha   90.00
_cell.angle_beta   90.00
_cell.angle_gamma   90.00
#
_symmetry.space_group_name_H-M   'P 1'
#
loop_
_entity.id
_entity.type
_entity.pdbx_description
1 polymer ?
#
loop_
_entity_poly.entity_id
_entity_poly.type
_entity_poly.pdbx_seq_one_letter_code
_entity_poly.pdbx_strand_id
1 'polypeptide(L)'
;MKPLSKKQLAVLGQLSTKAYRHLVSVGYPLEAYDTWRHELTAEHCNGISSWRSLNQLHFVPLCNALRAILGLPPREDHTPRTRKEALIETIRDRAHHWELNTGYISAITSKRFGVIIRQGQSLESALIRLNEEELRQLIYTLEARGRAKTAKISRQFNLPIPAEIHKSASTMPPPRLAAWRGDRLA
;
A
#
# COMPACT_ATOMS: atom_id res chain seq x y z
N MET A 1 -12.48 4.88 4.99
CA MET A 1 -11.53 4.20 4.08
C MET A 1 -11.34 5.04 2.83
N LYS A 2 -10.15 5.03 2.21
CA LYS A 2 -9.85 5.91 1.06
C LYS A 2 -10.71 5.54 -0.16
N PRO A 3 -11.31 6.52 -0.87
CA PRO A 3 -12.04 6.25 -2.11
C PRO A 3 -11.10 5.73 -3.21
N LEU A 4 -11.67 5.17 -4.28
CA LEU A 4 -10.90 4.76 -5.45
C LEU A 4 -10.27 5.98 -6.15
N SER A 5 -9.03 5.80 -6.62
CA SER A 5 -8.35 6.81 -7.42
C SER A 5 -8.92 6.87 -8.83
N LYS A 6 -8.74 7.99 -9.53
CA LYS A 6 -9.14 8.15 -10.95
C LYS A 6 -8.54 7.04 -11.84
N LYS A 7 -7.29 6.66 -11.59
CA LYS A 7 -6.62 5.56 -12.33
C LYS A 7 -7.31 4.22 -12.09
N GLN A 8 -7.69 3.91 -10.85
CA GLN A 8 -8.40 2.68 -10.53
C GLN A 8 -9.79 2.62 -11.18
N LEU A 9 -10.54 3.73 -11.12
CA LEU A 9 -11.83 3.83 -11.81
C LEU A 9 -11.69 3.66 -13.32
N ALA A 10 -10.65 4.24 -13.94
CA ALA A 10 -10.38 4.06 -15.36
C ALA A 10 -10.07 2.58 -15.72
N VAL A 11 -9.28 1.89 -14.90
CA VAL A 11 -8.99 0.46 -15.08
C VAL A 11 -10.27 -0.37 -15.00
N LEU A 12 -11.12 -0.12 -13.99
CA LEU A 12 -12.41 -0.81 -13.87
C LEU A 12 -13.29 -0.54 -15.10
N GLY A 13 -13.36 0.71 -15.59
CA GLY A 13 -14.15 1.09 -16.76
C GLY A 13 -13.72 0.38 -18.05
N GLN A 14 -12.41 0.26 -18.25
CA GLN A 14 -11.86 -0.46 -19.39
C GLN A 14 -12.13 -1.96 -19.31
N LEU A 15 -11.95 -2.56 -18.13
CA LEU A 15 -12.21 -3.99 -17.92
C LEU A 15 -13.71 -4.32 -18.03
N SER A 16 -14.59 -3.51 -17.45
CA SER A 16 -16.04 -3.73 -17.50
C SER A 16 -16.57 -3.66 -18.93
N THR A 17 -16.11 -2.68 -19.71
CA THR A 17 -16.51 -2.55 -21.11
C THR A 17 -16.04 -3.76 -21.93
N LYS A 18 -14.81 -4.24 -21.70
CA LYS A 18 -14.29 -5.44 -22.38
C LYS A 18 -15.04 -6.70 -21.98
N ALA A 19 -15.25 -6.90 -20.69
CA ALA A 19 -15.97 -8.06 -20.15
C ALA A 19 -17.40 -8.13 -20.68
N TYR A 20 -18.12 -7.01 -20.68
CA TYR A 20 -19.47 -6.94 -21.24
C TYR A 20 -19.50 -7.28 -22.73
N ARG A 21 -18.59 -6.71 -23.54
CA ARG A 21 -18.50 -7.03 -24.97
C ARG A 21 -18.18 -8.50 -25.21
N HIS A 22 -17.34 -9.10 -24.36
CA HIS A 22 -17.04 -10.52 -24.42
C HIS A 22 -18.29 -11.36 -24.14
N LEU A 23 -19.02 -11.07 -23.07
CA LEU A 23 -20.28 -11.76 -22.73
C LEU A 23 -21.31 -11.68 -23.87
N VAL A 24 -21.50 -10.49 -24.45
CA VAL A 24 -22.39 -10.32 -25.61
C VAL A 24 -21.93 -11.17 -26.80
N SER A 25 -20.62 -11.24 -27.06
CA SER A 25 -20.08 -12.03 -28.18
C SER A 25 -20.28 -13.55 -28.04
N VAL A 26 -20.39 -14.05 -26.81
CA VAL A 26 -20.62 -15.48 -26.53
C VAL A 26 -22.11 -15.83 -26.33
N GLY A 27 -23.01 -14.89 -26.62
CA GLY A 27 -24.46 -15.12 -26.62
C GLY A 27 -25.14 -14.93 -25.25
N TYR A 28 -24.50 -14.25 -24.29
CA TYR A 28 -25.14 -13.92 -23.02
C TYR A 28 -26.29 -12.91 -23.24
N PRO A 29 -27.45 -13.06 -22.57
CA PRO A 29 -28.60 -12.19 -22.78
C PRO A 29 -28.26 -10.70 -22.56
N LEU A 30 -28.74 -9.86 -23.50
CA LEU A 30 -28.49 -8.43 -23.57
C LEU A 30 -29.38 -7.65 -22.60
N GLU A 31 -29.03 -7.67 -21.32
CA GLU A 31 -29.43 -6.57 -20.43
C GLU A 31 -28.58 -5.32 -20.74
N ALA A 32 -29.08 -4.12 -20.42
CA ALA A 32 -28.33 -2.90 -20.69
C ALA A 32 -27.00 -2.87 -19.91
N TYR A 33 -25.92 -2.41 -20.54
CA TYR A 33 -24.57 -2.36 -19.94
C TYR A 33 -24.55 -1.75 -18.53
N ASP A 34 -25.29 -0.66 -18.30
CA ASP A 34 -25.31 -0.03 -16.99
C ASP A 34 -26.00 -0.88 -15.93
N THR A 35 -27.08 -1.60 -16.28
CA THR A 35 -27.77 -2.54 -15.39
C THR A 35 -26.82 -3.68 -15.01
N TRP A 36 -26.26 -4.37 -16.00
CA TRP A 36 -25.26 -5.42 -15.79
C TRP A 36 -24.10 -4.95 -14.90
N ARG A 37 -23.54 -3.77 -15.22
CA ARG A 37 -22.40 -3.20 -14.47
C ARG A 37 -22.79 -2.94 -13.02
N HIS A 38 -23.98 -2.40 -12.77
CA HIS A 38 -24.45 -2.10 -11.42
C HIS A 38 -24.69 -3.37 -10.60
N GLU A 39 -25.28 -4.40 -11.20
CA GLU A 39 -25.54 -5.70 -10.57
C GLU A 39 -24.24 -6.43 -10.24
N LEU A 40 -23.33 -6.58 -11.21
CA LEU A 40 -22.01 -7.18 -10.99
C LEU A 40 -21.23 -6.43 -9.90
N THR A 41 -21.32 -5.09 -9.89
CA THR A 41 -20.67 -4.29 -8.85
C THR A 41 -21.27 -4.60 -7.49
N ALA A 42 -22.60 -4.62 -7.36
CA ALA A 42 -23.28 -4.91 -6.10
C ALA A 42 -22.95 -6.32 -5.59
N GLU A 43 -22.91 -7.33 -6.47
CA GLU A 43 -22.56 -8.72 -6.14
C GLU A 43 -21.17 -8.81 -5.49
N HIS A 44 -20.17 -8.14 -6.07
CA HIS A 44 -18.78 -8.25 -5.60
C HIS A 44 -18.34 -7.16 -4.62
N CYS A 45 -19.20 -6.18 -4.32
CA CYS A 45 -18.88 -5.03 -3.47
C CYS A 45 -19.86 -4.85 -2.32
N ASN A 46 -20.36 -5.95 -1.73
CA ASN A 46 -21.25 -5.94 -0.56
C ASN A 46 -22.51 -5.09 -0.76
N GLY A 47 -23.16 -5.20 -1.92
CA GLY A 47 -24.38 -4.47 -2.26
C GLY A 47 -24.15 -3.04 -2.77
N ILE A 48 -22.91 -2.55 -2.84
CA ILE A 48 -22.62 -1.22 -3.37
C ILE A 48 -22.60 -1.28 -4.90
N SER A 49 -23.59 -0.68 -5.56
CA SER A 49 -23.68 -0.66 -7.03
C SER A 49 -22.96 0.52 -7.68
N SER A 50 -22.77 1.64 -6.96
CA SER A 50 -22.17 2.87 -7.51
C SER A 50 -20.67 2.92 -7.30
N TRP A 51 -19.93 3.08 -8.40
CA TRP A 51 -18.46 3.19 -8.36
C TRP A 51 -17.96 4.42 -7.59
N ARG A 52 -18.77 5.47 -7.47
CA ARG A 52 -18.44 6.65 -6.66
C ARG A 52 -18.41 6.34 -5.16
N SER A 53 -19.14 5.32 -4.74
CA SER A 53 -19.22 4.87 -3.34
C SER A 53 -18.19 3.80 -3.00
N LEU A 54 -17.42 3.31 -3.98
CA LEU A 54 -16.39 2.31 -3.76
C LEU A 54 -15.15 2.90 -3.09
N ASN A 55 -14.52 2.05 -2.29
CA ASN A 55 -13.25 2.32 -1.61
C ASN A 55 -12.21 1.27 -1.96
N GLN A 56 -10.97 1.44 -1.49
CA GLN A 56 -9.83 0.58 -1.84
C GLN A 56 -10.07 -0.93 -1.67
N LEU A 57 -10.85 -1.36 -0.67
CA LEU A 57 -11.14 -2.79 -0.46
C LEU A 57 -11.90 -3.45 -1.61
N HIS A 58 -12.69 -2.66 -2.33
CA HIS A 58 -13.55 -3.16 -3.39
C HIS A 58 -12.82 -3.27 -4.72
N PHE A 59 -11.65 -2.63 -4.86
CA PHE A 59 -10.96 -2.53 -6.14
C PHE A 59 -10.50 -3.90 -6.65
N VAL A 60 -9.77 -4.67 -5.82
CA VAL A 60 -9.21 -5.95 -6.26
C VAL A 60 -10.30 -7.01 -6.48
N PRO A 61 -11.30 -7.19 -5.58
CA PRO A 61 -12.41 -8.12 -5.81
C PRO A 61 -13.14 -7.84 -7.13
N LEU A 62 -13.56 -6.59 -7.36
CA LEU A 62 -14.28 -6.22 -8.59
C LEU A 62 -13.40 -6.36 -9.85
N CYS A 63 -12.12 -5.99 -9.75
CA CYS A 63 -11.16 -6.19 -10.83
C CYS A 63 -11.01 -7.67 -11.17
N ASN A 64 -10.92 -8.55 -10.16
CA ASN A 64 -10.77 -9.99 -10.36
C ASN A 64 -12.03 -10.63 -10.94
N ALA A 65 -13.23 -10.18 -10.54
CA ALA A 65 -14.48 -10.62 -11.16
C ALA A 65 -14.50 -10.31 -12.67
N LEU A 66 -14.16 -9.08 -13.04
CA LEU A 66 -14.07 -8.66 -14.44
C LEU A 66 -12.99 -9.42 -15.21
N ARG A 67 -11.86 -9.72 -14.57
CA ARG A 67 -10.77 -10.51 -15.16
C ARG A 67 -11.17 -11.97 -15.36
N ALA A 68 -11.93 -12.55 -14.44
CA ALA A 68 -12.43 -13.91 -14.55
C ALA A 68 -13.34 -14.08 -15.78
N ILE A 69 -14.23 -13.13 -16.02
CA ILE A 69 -15.08 -13.10 -17.24
C ILE A 69 -14.22 -13.10 -18.52
N LEU A 70 -13.07 -12.43 -18.48
CA LEU A 70 -12.14 -12.33 -19.61
C LEU A 70 -11.12 -13.49 -19.68
N GLY A 71 -11.20 -14.48 -18.79
CA GLY A 71 -10.21 -15.57 -18.70
C GLY A 71 -8.80 -15.10 -18.29
N LEU A 72 -8.69 -13.94 -17.65
CA LEU A 72 -7.41 -13.36 -17.20
C LEU A 72 -7.06 -13.85 -15.79
N PRO A 73 -5.77 -14.05 -15.47
CA PRO A 73 -5.36 -14.52 -14.15
C PRO A 73 -5.75 -13.53 -13.05
N PRO A 74 -6.17 -13.98 -11.86
CA PRO A 74 -6.52 -13.08 -10.76
C PRO A 74 -5.31 -12.29 -10.28
N ARG A 75 -5.57 -11.08 -9.79
CA ARG A 75 -4.57 -10.25 -9.11
C ARG A 75 -4.60 -10.55 -7.62
N GLU A 76 -3.43 -10.66 -7.00
CA GLU A 76 -3.33 -10.77 -5.55
C GLU A 76 -3.82 -9.50 -4.85
N ASP A 77 -4.58 -9.66 -3.78
CA ASP A 77 -5.09 -8.57 -2.95
C ASP A 77 -4.23 -8.41 -1.69
N HIS A 78 -3.32 -7.43 -1.74
CA HIS A 78 -2.51 -7.01 -0.59
C HIS A 78 -3.07 -5.76 0.08
N THR A 79 -4.36 -5.45 -0.12
CA THR A 79 -4.97 -4.25 0.45
C THR A 79 -5.15 -4.43 1.96
N PRO A 80 -4.52 -3.60 2.82
CA PRO A 80 -4.67 -3.74 4.27
C PRO A 80 -6.12 -3.42 4.67
N ARG A 81 -6.73 -4.36 5.40
CA ARG A 81 -8.11 -4.28 5.91
C ARG A 81 -8.15 -3.63 7.28
N THR A 82 -7.11 -3.84 8.07
CA THR A 82 -6.97 -3.26 9.41
C THR A 82 -5.88 -2.19 9.47
N ARG A 83 -5.98 -1.27 10.44
CA ARG A 83 -4.93 -0.26 10.69
C ARG A 83 -3.60 -0.92 11.05
N LYS A 84 -3.65 -2.04 11.77
CA LYS A 84 -2.49 -2.85 12.12
C LYS A 84 -1.79 -3.43 10.89
N GLU A 85 -2.53 -4.04 9.95
CA GLU A 85 -1.98 -4.51 8.68
C GLU A 85 -1.33 -3.36 7.89
N ALA A 86 -1.97 -2.19 7.84
CA ALA A 86 -1.39 -1.03 7.16
C ALA A 86 -0.06 -0.57 7.80
N LEU A 87 0.07 -0.66 9.12
CA LEU A 87 1.32 -0.35 9.82
C LEU A 87 2.40 -1.41 9.54
N ILE A 88 2.04 -2.69 9.48
CA ILE A 88 2.96 -3.77 9.10
C ILE A 88 3.49 -3.55 7.69
N GLU A 89 2.63 -3.17 6.75
CA GLU A 89 3.03 -2.90 5.37
C GLU A 89 3.90 -1.65 5.27
N THR A 90 3.58 -0.62 6.06
CA THR A 90 4.45 0.56 6.18
C THR A 90 5.84 0.19 6.70
N ILE A 91 5.94 -0.75 7.65
CA ILE A 91 7.24 -1.24 8.14
C ILE A 91 8.02 -1.93 7.02
N ARG A 92 7.37 -2.75 6.18
CA ARG A 92 8.02 -3.39 5.03
C ARG A 92 8.51 -2.35 4.01
N ASP A 93 7.66 -1.39 3.67
CA ASP A 93 8.01 -0.31 2.75
C ASP A 93 9.20 0.50 3.26
N ARG A 94 9.20 0.86 4.55
CA ARG A 94 10.32 1.60 5.17
C ARG A 94 11.59 0.76 5.25
N ALA A 95 11.47 -0.52 5.58
CA ALA A 95 12.59 -1.45 5.58
C ALA A 95 13.24 -1.53 4.20
N HIS A 96 12.43 -1.70 3.15
CA HIS A 96 12.91 -1.76 1.77
C HIS A 96 13.50 -0.42 1.32
N HIS A 97 12.81 0.69 1.57
CA HIS A 97 13.27 2.03 1.20
C HIS A 97 14.66 2.37 1.77
N TRP A 98 14.93 1.96 3.01
CA TRP A 98 16.23 2.19 3.67
C TRP A 98 17.20 1.01 3.53
N GLU A 99 16.82 -0.03 2.79
CA GLU A 99 17.58 -1.29 2.64
C GLU A 99 18.03 -1.84 3.99
N LEU A 100 17.10 -1.91 4.95
CA LEU A 100 17.33 -2.50 6.27
C LEU A 100 17.01 -3.99 6.17
N ASN A 101 17.99 -4.82 6.51
CA ASN A 101 17.80 -6.27 6.43
C ASN A 101 16.80 -6.77 7.49
N THR A 102 16.16 -7.89 7.20
CA THR A 102 15.12 -8.48 8.05
C THR A 102 15.64 -8.87 9.43
N GLY A 103 16.89 -9.34 9.53
CA GLY A 103 17.54 -9.69 10.79
C GLY A 103 17.78 -8.49 11.71
N TYR A 104 18.07 -7.32 11.14
CA TYR A 104 18.29 -6.08 11.85
C TYR A 104 16.99 -5.54 12.43
N ILE A 105 15.90 -5.59 11.65
CA ILE A 105 14.57 -5.25 12.13
C ILE A 105 14.16 -6.21 13.25
N SER A 106 14.40 -7.50 13.05
CA SER A 106 14.16 -8.55 14.07
C SER A 106 14.90 -8.24 15.38
N ALA A 107 16.17 -7.84 15.31
CA ALA A 107 16.97 -7.48 16.47
C ALA A 107 16.44 -6.22 17.18
N ILE A 108 16.01 -5.19 16.42
CA ILE A 108 15.38 -3.99 17.00
C ILE A 108 14.08 -4.38 17.71
N THR A 109 13.23 -5.15 17.04
CA THR A 109 11.93 -5.59 17.56
C THR A 109 12.10 -6.41 18.84
N SER A 110 13.02 -7.38 18.84
CA SER A 110 13.33 -8.19 20.02
C SER A 110 13.90 -7.36 21.16
N LYS A 111 14.82 -6.43 20.88
CA LYS A 111 15.46 -5.60 21.90
C LYS A 111 14.48 -4.61 22.54
N ARG A 112 13.58 -4.03 21.74
CA ARG A 112 12.72 -2.92 22.18
C ARG A 112 11.38 -3.39 22.75
N PHE A 113 10.84 -4.49 22.23
CA PHE A 113 9.50 -4.97 22.57
C PHE A 113 9.50 -6.40 23.14
N GLY A 114 10.67 -7.04 23.31
CA GLY A 114 10.76 -8.40 23.86
C GLY A 114 10.22 -9.50 22.94
N VAL A 115 9.88 -9.19 21.68
CA VAL A 115 9.33 -10.17 20.75
C VAL A 115 10.46 -10.94 20.08
N ILE A 116 10.66 -12.18 20.52
CA ILE A 116 11.63 -13.10 19.95
C ILE A 116 11.04 -13.74 18.69
N ILE A 117 11.80 -13.68 17.59
CA ILE A 117 11.54 -14.43 16.36
C ILE A 117 12.27 -15.77 16.47
N ARG A 118 11.51 -16.86 16.55
CA ARG A 118 12.08 -18.22 16.61
C ARG A 118 12.54 -18.65 15.21
N GLN A 119 13.43 -19.64 15.13
CA GLN A 119 13.82 -20.23 13.85
C GLN A 119 12.58 -20.69 13.06
N GLY A 120 12.54 -20.38 11.76
CA GLY A 120 11.41 -20.68 10.88
C GLY A 120 10.25 -19.68 10.94
N GLN A 121 10.26 -18.70 11.85
CA GLN A 121 9.23 -17.67 11.90
C GLN A 121 9.57 -16.47 10.99
N SER A 122 8.58 -15.99 10.24
CA SER A 122 8.72 -14.78 9.44
C SER A 122 8.70 -13.53 10.32
N LEU A 123 9.32 -12.44 9.85
CA LEU A 123 9.22 -11.13 10.51
C LEU A 123 7.76 -10.72 10.70
N GLU A 124 6.90 -11.02 9.73
CA GLU A 124 5.47 -10.73 9.79
C GLU A 124 4.80 -11.37 11.00
N SER A 125 5.09 -12.64 11.28
CA SER A 125 4.55 -13.33 12.44
C SER A 125 4.97 -12.70 13.78
N ALA A 126 6.11 -11.99 13.82
CA ALA A 126 6.49 -11.18 14.97
C ALA A 126 5.77 -9.84 15.01
N LEU A 127 5.65 -9.15 13.87
CA LEU A 127 4.96 -7.86 13.81
C LEU A 127 3.47 -8.00 14.15
N ILE A 128 2.84 -9.12 13.80
CA ILE A 128 1.44 -9.42 14.18
C ILE A 128 1.28 -9.53 15.71
N ARG A 129 2.33 -9.86 16.47
CA ARG A 129 2.27 -9.92 17.93
C ARG A 129 2.31 -8.55 18.61
N LEU A 130 2.77 -7.52 17.90
CA LEU A 130 2.85 -6.16 18.43
C LEU A 130 1.49 -5.46 18.40
N ASN A 131 1.26 -4.53 19.32
CA ASN A 131 0.13 -3.63 19.27
C ASN A 131 0.38 -2.47 18.28
N GLU A 132 -0.65 -1.68 17.97
CA GLU A 132 -0.52 -0.59 16.99
C GLU A 132 0.51 0.47 17.38
N GLU A 133 0.65 0.76 18.68
CA GLU A 133 1.55 1.79 19.15
C GLU A 133 3.02 1.34 19.08
N GLU A 134 3.28 0.08 19.42
CA GLU A 134 4.59 -0.55 19.22
C GLU A 134 5.00 -0.56 17.75
N LEU A 135 4.05 -0.84 16.84
CA LEU A 135 4.30 -0.76 15.40
C LEU A 135 4.63 0.67 14.94
N ARG A 136 3.94 1.70 15.45
CA ARG A 136 4.28 3.11 15.17
C ARG A 136 5.67 3.47 15.67
N GLN A 137 6.00 3.07 16.89
CA GLN A 137 7.32 3.30 17.46
C GLN A 137 8.42 2.61 16.65
N LEU A 138 8.14 1.40 16.14
CA LEU A 138 9.05 0.70 15.25
C LEU A 138 9.26 1.48 13.94
N ILE A 139 8.18 1.97 13.29
CA ILE A 139 8.28 2.81 12.09
C ILE A 139 9.19 4.02 12.33
N TYR A 140 8.97 4.79 13.41
CA TYR A 140 9.82 5.94 13.75
C TYR A 140 11.28 5.54 13.95
N THR A 141 11.51 4.38 14.57
CA THR A 141 12.87 3.85 14.76
C THR A 141 13.54 3.53 13.45
N LEU A 142 12.84 2.84 12.54
CA LEU A 142 13.37 2.46 11.24
C LEU A 142 13.69 3.69 10.40
N GLU A 143 12.85 4.71 10.41
CA GLU A 143 13.14 5.97 9.72
C GLU A 143 14.36 6.68 10.31
N ALA A 144 14.49 6.76 11.63
CA ALA A 144 15.66 7.36 12.27
C ALA A 144 16.96 6.60 11.94
N ARG A 145 16.90 5.26 11.96
CA ARG A 145 18.04 4.40 11.60
C ARG A 145 18.40 4.50 10.12
N GLY A 146 17.41 4.52 9.25
CA GLY A 146 17.58 4.71 7.81
C GLY A 146 18.26 6.05 7.50
N ARG A 147 17.75 7.15 8.04
CA ARG A 147 18.38 8.48 7.91
C ARG A 147 19.82 8.49 8.41
N ALA A 148 20.10 7.86 9.55
CA ALA A 148 21.46 7.76 10.08
C ALA A 148 22.40 6.95 9.17
N LYS A 149 21.93 5.84 8.59
CA LYS A 149 22.68 5.03 7.61
C LYS A 149 23.02 5.89 6.39
N THR A 150 22.05 6.59 5.81
CA THR A 150 22.25 7.45 4.64
C THR A 150 23.19 8.61 4.93
N ALA A 151 23.06 9.26 6.10
CA ALA A 151 23.98 10.32 6.51
C ALA A 151 25.42 9.80 6.67
N LYS A 152 25.61 8.58 7.20
CA LYS A 152 26.93 7.94 7.31
C LYS A 152 27.54 7.69 5.93
N ILE A 153 26.78 7.12 5.00
CA ILE A 153 27.23 6.88 3.62
C ILE A 153 27.59 8.19 2.93
N SER A 154 26.74 9.21 3.07
CA SER A 154 26.97 10.53 2.48
C SER A 154 28.30 11.13 2.96
N ARG A 155 28.59 11.06 4.26
CA ARG A 155 29.87 11.51 4.83
C ARG A 155 31.05 10.68 4.34
N GLN A 156 30.90 9.36 4.28
CA GLN A 156 31.98 8.46 3.87
C GLN A 156 32.41 8.67 2.41
N PHE A 157 31.47 8.97 1.53
CA PHE A 157 31.72 9.15 0.10
C PHE A 157 31.70 10.62 -0.34
N ASN A 158 31.67 11.56 0.62
CA ASN A 158 31.54 13.00 0.39
C ASN A 158 30.39 13.37 -0.59
N LEU A 159 29.29 12.63 -0.49
CA LEU A 159 28.07 12.88 -1.27
C LEU A 159 27.20 13.90 -0.53
N PRO A 160 26.42 14.72 -1.26
CA PRO A 160 25.41 15.55 -0.64
C PRO A 160 24.39 14.66 0.08
N ILE A 161 23.99 15.06 1.29
CA ILE A 161 22.91 14.39 2.02
C ILE A 161 21.65 14.51 1.13
N PRO A 162 20.96 13.40 0.83
CA PRO A 162 19.75 13.47 0.01
C PRO A 162 18.72 14.37 0.69
N ALA A 163 18.38 15.47 0.04
CA ALA A 163 17.27 16.33 0.44
C ALA A 163 15.96 15.56 0.34
N GLU A 164 15.10 15.65 1.36
CA GLU A 164 13.75 15.10 1.24
C GLU A 164 12.92 16.00 0.33
N ILE A 165 12.27 15.41 -0.68
CA ILE A 165 11.34 16.11 -1.56
C ILE A 165 9.93 15.99 -0.97
N HIS A 166 9.40 17.11 -0.51
CA HIS A 166 8.11 17.21 0.15
C HIS A 166 7.00 17.53 -0.86
N LYS A 167 5.86 16.83 -0.79
CA LYS A 167 4.74 17.09 -1.71
C LYS A 167 3.92 18.33 -1.36
N SER A 168 3.97 18.80 -0.12
CA SER A 168 3.23 19.97 0.32
C SER A 168 3.95 20.70 1.45
N ALA A 169 3.71 22.00 1.58
CA ALA A 169 4.32 22.81 2.64
C ALA A 169 3.99 22.28 4.05
N SER A 170 2.83 21.64 4.21
CA SER A 170 2.41 21.02 5.47
C SER A 170 3.23 19.79 5.89
N THR A 171 3.97 19.16 4.97
CA THR A 171 4.88 18.05 5.31
C THR A 171 6.32 18.52 5.49
N MET A 172 6.62 19.79 5.19
CA MET A 172 7.96 20.32 5.42
C MET A 172 8.25 20.42 6.92
N PRO A 173 9.47 20.07 7.34
CA PRO A 173 9.94 20.42 8.67
C PRO A 173 10.05 21.95 8.83
N PRO A 174 10.18 22.46 10.07
CA PRO A 174 10.36 23.88 10.33
C PRO A 174 11.47 24.51 9.46
N PRO A 175 11.34 25.79 9.03
CA PRO A 175 12.17 26.37 7.97
C PRO A 175 13.69 26.25 8.18
N ARG A 176 14.15 26.43 9.43
CA ARG A 176 15.57 26.25 9.78
C ARG A 176 16.06 24.82 9.56
N LEU A 177 15.24 23.82 9.88
CA LEU A 177 15.57 22.42 9.72
C LEU A 177 15.48 22.00 8.24
N ALA A 178 14.47 22.50 7.52
CA ALA A 178 14.34 22.28 6.08
C ALA A 178 15.56 22.83 5.32
N ALA A 179 15.96 24.07 5.60
CA ALA A 179 17.14 24.69 4.98
C ALA A 179 18.44 23.94 5.29
N TRP A 180 18.62 23.49 6.54
CA TRP A 180 19.80 22.71 6.93
C TRP A 180 19.86 21.33 6.25
N ARG A 181 18.73 20.69 6.01
CA ARG A 181 18.64 19.40 5.28
C ARG A 181 18.67 19.55 3.77
N GLY A 182 18.48 20.77 3.27
CA GLY A 182 18.31 21.04 1.85
C GLY A 182 16.97 20.59 1.28
N ASP A 183 15.97 20.33 2.14
CA ASP A 183 14.64 19.84 1.78
C ASP A 183 13.94 20.80 0.79
N ARG A 184 13.26 20.24 -0.21
CA ARG A 184 12.59 21.02 -1.27
C ARG A 184 11.14 20.59 -1.43
N LEU A 185 10.29 21.52 -1.84
CA LEU A 185 8.95 21.18 -2.32
C LEU A 185 9.03 20.63 -3.74
N ALA A 186 8.24 19.59 -4.02
CA ALA A 186 8.06 18.98 -5.33
C ALA A 186 7.36 19.93 -6.31
#